data_AF-A0A1Y3BWI6-F1
#
_entry.id   AF-A0A1Y3BWI6-F1
#
_cell.length_a   1.000
_cell.length_b   1.000
_cell.length_c   1.000
_cell.angle_alpha   90.00
_cell.angle_beta   90.00
_cell.angle_gamma   90.00
#
_symmetry.space_group_name_H-M   'P 1'
#
loop_
_entity.id
_entity.type
_entity.pdbx_description
1 polymer ?
#
loop_
_entity_poly.entity_id
_entity_poly.type
_entity_poly.pdbx_seq_one_letter_code
_entity_poly.pdbx_strand_id
1 'polypeptide(L)' 'MEDWPHTMTYSENDGVCIKKHTMKTFYYTLVTTTLFFVPVLIMITAYSAIILILWGNRLPGEANESNLRQQKKSKRK' A
#
# COMPACT_ATOMS: atom_id res chain seq x y z
N MET A 1 0.68 -31.31 15.30
CA MET A 1 1.89 -31.04 14.52
C MET A 1 1.40 -30.53 13.18
N GLU A 2 1.66 -29.28 12.84
CA GLU A 2 1.11 -28.67 11.63
C GLU A 2 1.91 -29.15 10.41
N ASP A 3 1.39 -30.13 9.69
CA ASP A 3 2.08 -30.75 8.56
C ASP A 3 1.78 -29.98 7.27
N TRP A 4 2.75 -29.19 6.81
CA TRP A 4 2.64 -28.39 5.60
C TRP A 4 3.09 -29.19 4.37
N PRO A 5 2.42 -29.05 3.21
CA PRO A 5 2.77 -29.79 2.00
C PRO A 5 4.20 -29.45 1.57
N HIS A 6 5.04 -30.47 1.49
CA HIS A 6 6.43 -30.36 1.09
C HIS A 6 6.66 -31.21 -0.15
N THR A 7 7.40 -30.66 -1.10
CA THR A 7 7.83 -31.41 -2.29
C THR A 7 9.19 -32.03 -1.99
N MET A 8 9.26 -33.35 -2.06
CA MET A 8 10.52 -34.09 -2.03
C MET A 8 11.07 -34.15 -3.45
N THR A 9 12.18 -33.47 -3.67
CA THR A 9 12.90 -33.55 -4.95
C THR A 9 14.26 -34.18 -4.68
N TYR A 10 14.56 -35.28 -5.37
CA TYR A 10 15.89 -35.89 -5.35
C TYR A 10 16.85 -34.99 -6.15
N SER A 11 17.95 -34.55 -5.52
CA SER A 11 18.99 -33.74 -6.16
C SER A 11 20.16 -34.66 -6.52
N GLU A 12 20.36 -34.91 -7.81
CA GLU A 12 21.40 -35.83 -8.29
C GLU A 12 22.82 -35.30 -8.08
N ASN A 13 22.97 -33.97 -7.92
CA ASN A 13 24.27 -33.33 -7.70
C ASN A 13 24.87 -33.60 -6.32
N ASP A 14 24.03 -33.83 -5.31
CA ASP A 14 24.45 -33.99 -3.91
C ASP A 14 24.22 -35.42 -3.39
N GLY A 15 23.53 -36.27 -4.17
CA GLY A 15 23.16 -37.63 -3.75
C GLY A 15 22.15 -37.69 -2.60
N VAL A 16 21.56 -36.55 -2.20
CA VAL A 16 20.62 -36.43 -1.08
C VAL A 16 19.22 -36.02 -1.52
N CYS A 17 18.23 -36.52 -0.78
CA CYS A 17 16.83 -36.12 -0.92
C CYS A 17 16.58 -34.83 -0.12
N ILE A 18 16.22 -33.74 -0.81
CA ILE A 18 16.02 -32.43 -0.18
C ILE A 18 14.52 -32.17 -0.04
N LYS A 19 14.07 -31.87 1.18
CA LYS A 19 12.72 -31.39 1.47
C LYS A 19 12.64 -29.90 1.12
N LYS A 20 11.92 -29.55 0.06
CA LYS A 20 11.72 -28.13 -0.33
C LYS A 20 10.37 -27.64 0.21
N HIS A 21 10.42 -26.59 1.04
CA HIS A 21 9.25 -25.89 1.57
C HIS A 21 9.03 -24.55 0.83
N THR A 22 8.96 -24.59 -0.50
CA THR A 22 8.84 -23.39 -1.33
C THR A 22 7.56 -22.58 -1.02
N MET A 23 6.44 -23.28 -0.82
CA MET A 23 5.14 -22.67 -0.49
C MET A 23 5.15 -21.95 0.86
N LYS A 24 5.79 -22.54 1.89
CA LYS A 24 5.88 -21.95 3.22
C LYS A 24 6.67 -20.64 3.17
N THR A 25 7.87 -20.68 2.57
CA THR A 25 8.71 -19.49 2.43
C THR A 25 7.97 -18.41 1.65
N PHE A 26 7.36 -18.75 0.52
CA PHE A 26 6.61 -17.81 -0.29
C PHE A 26 5.46 -17.16 0.48
N TYR A 27 4.63 -17.95 1.18
CA TYR A 27 3.52 -17.45 1.99
C TYR A 27 4.00 -16.44 3.05
N TYR A 28 4.99 -16.80 3.87
CA TYR A 28 5.48 -15.90 4.91
C TYR A 28 6.18 -14.66 4.32
N THR A 29 6.90 -14.79 3.19
CA THR A 29 7.48 -13.62 2.51
C THR A 29 6.41 -12.70 1.93
N LEU A 30 5.35 -13.25 1.33
CA LEU A 30 4.26 -12.45 0.77
C LEU A 30 3.47 -11.75 1.87
N VAL A 31 3.14 -12.46 2.95
CA VAL A 31 2.38 -11.90 4.07
C VAL A 31 3.15 -10.76 4.71
N THR A 32 4.44 -10.96 5.01
CA THR A 32 5.29 -9.90 5.61
C THR A 32 5.48 -8.73 4.65
N THR A 33 5.71 -9.00 3.36
CA THR A 33 5.78 -7.96 2.31
C THR A 33 4.46 -7.20 2.24
N THR A 34 3.32 -7.87 2.16
CA THR A 34 2.01 -7.21 2.05
C THR A 34 1.73 -6.36 3.30
N LEU A 35 1.96 -6.88 4.50
CA LEU A 35 1.74 -6.14 5.74
C LEU A 35 2.60 -4.88 5.85
N PHE A 36 3.80 -4.86 5.27
CA PHE A 36 4.69 -3.70 5.32
C PHE A 36 4.46 -2.74 4.15
N PHE A 37 4.42 -3.25 2.92
CA PHE A 37 4.35 -2.43 1.72
C PHE A 37 2.96 -1.84 1.50
N VAL A 38 1.87 -2.53 1.83
CA VAL A 38 0.51 -1.97 1.68
C VAL A 38 0.31 -0.68 2.49
N PRO A 39 0.55 -0.64 3.81
CA PRO A 39 0.39 0.60 4.56
C PRO A 39 1.38 1.69 4.11
N VAL A 40 2.60 1.32 3.72
CA VAL A 40 3.58 2.28 3.18
C VAL A 40 3.09 2.90 1.86
N LEU A 41 2.55 2.11 0.95
CA LEU A 41 1.99 2.60 -0.31
C LEU A 41 0.75 3.49 -0.08
N ILE A 42 -0.10 3.14 0.88
CA ILE A 42 -1.24 3.99 1.29
C ILE A 42 -0.73 5.34 1.80
N MET A 43 0.29 5.34 2.65
CA MET A 43 0.88 6.60 3.15
C MET A 43 1.49 7.40 2.01
N ILE A 44 2.30 6.79 1.15
CA ILE A 44 2.93 7.46 -0.01
C ILE A 44 1.86 8.10 -0.90
N THR A 45 0.82 7.37 -1.26
CA THR A 45 -0.25 7.86 -2.13
C THR A 45 -1.06 8.98 -1.47
N ALA A 46 -1.39 8.85 -0.18
CA ALA A 46 -2.09 9.88 0.58
C ALA A 46 -1.27 11.18 0.65
N TYR A 47 0.01 11.10 1.01
CA TYR A 47 0.88 12.27 1.07
C TYR A 47 1.16 12.87 -0.31
N SER A 48 1.35 12.03 -1.33
CA SER A 48 1.51 12.51 -2.70
C SER A 48 0.26 13.28 -3.16
N ALA A 49 -0.94 12.76 -2.87
CA ALA A 49 -2.19 13.45 -3.18
C ALA A 49 -2.29 14.80 -2.44
N ILE A 50 -1.90 14.85 -1.16
CA ILE A 50 -1.88 16.11 -0.38
C ILE A 50 -0.94 17.12 -1.03
N ILE A 51 0.26 16.71 -1.45
CA ILE A 51 1.25 17.59 -2.10
C ILE A 51 0.73 18.07 -3.46
N LEU A 52 0.14 17.17 -4.26
CA LEU A 52 -0.45 17.52 -5.55
C LEU A 52 -1.60 18.50 -5.41
N ILE A 53 -2.47 18.30 -4.41
CA ILE A 53 -3.56 19.24 -4.07
C ILE A 53 -2.97 20.57 -3.61
N LEU A 54 -1.91 20.56 -2.80
CA LEU A 54 -1.26 21.79 -2.33
C LEU A 54 -0.64 22.59 -3.49
N TRP A 55 -0.12 21.91 -4.51
CA TRP A 55 0.43 22.54 -5.70
C TRP A 55 -0.64 23.05 -6.67
N GLY A 56 -1.72 22.28 -6.87
CA GLY A 56 -2.80 22.65 -7.80
C GLY A 56 -3.80 23.64 -7.21
N ASN A 57 -4.09 23.53 -5.92
CA ASN A 57 -5.00 24.40 -5.20
C ASN A 57 -4.16 25.28 -4.27
N ARG A 58 -3.98 26.54 -4.69
CA ARG A 58 -3.71 27.69 -3.81
C ARG A 58 -4.39 27.44 -2.46
N LEU A 59 -3.55 27.28 -1.42
CA LEU A 59 -3.85 26.89 -0.04
C LEU A 59 -5.37 26.86 0.30
N PRO A 60 -5.92 25.74 0.82
CA PRO A 60 -7.36 25.56 1.03
C PRO A 60 -8.06 26.63 1.90
N GLY A 61 -7.30 27.53 2.53
CA GLY A 61 -7.81 28.76 3.15
C GLY A 61 -8.49 29.73 2.18
N GLU A 62 -8.10 29.80 0.89
CA GLU A 62 -8.67 30.77 -0.07
C GLU A 62 -9.87 30.25 -0.88
N ALA A 63 -9.98 28.93 -1.08
CA ALA A 63 -11.14 28.33 -1.75
C ALA A 63 -12.43 28.49 -0.92
N ASN A 64 -12.30 28.57 0.41
CA ASN A 64 -13.42 28.89 1.27
C ASN A 64 -13.83 30.37 1.12
N GLU A 65 -12.88 31.30 0.98
CA GLU A 65 -13.21 32.72 0.83
C GLU A 65 -13.98 33.03 -0.46
N SER A 66 -13.66 32.36 -1.58
CA SER A 66 -14.41 32.53 -2.83
C SER A 66 -15.84 31.99 -2.72
N ASN A 67 -16.03 30.81 -2.13
CA ASN A 67 -17.36 30.24 -1.84
C ASN A 67 -18.15 31.08 -0.82
N LEU A 68 -17.50 31.56 0.24
CA LEU A 68 -18.11 32.41 1.26
C LEU A 68 -18.51 33.76 0.69
N ARG A 69 -17.70 34.33 -0.21
CA ARG A 69 -18.00 35.59 -0.92
C ARG A 69 -19.14 35.42 -1.91
N GLN A 70 -19.24 34.27 -2.59
CA GLN A 70 -20.40 33.92 -3.42
C GLN A 70 -21.68 33.75 -2.57
N GLN A 71 -21.62 33.06 -1.43
CA GLN A 71 -22.76 32.94 -0.50
C GLN A 71 -23.16 34.28 0.13
N LYS A 72 -22.21 35.13 0.51
CA LYS A 72 -22.51 36.49 1.02
C LYS A 72 -23.18 37.37 -0.05
N LYS A 73 -22.84 37.18 -1.33
CA LYS A 73 -23.47 37.90 -2.44
C LYS A 73 -24.89 37.38 -2.73
N SER A 74 -25.15 36.09 -2.55
CA SER A 74 -26.49 35.51 -2.76
C SER A 74 -27.48 35.86 -1.64
N LYS A 75 -27.01 36.03 -0.40
CA LYS A 75 -27.84 36.43 0.75
C LYS A 75 -28.19 37.92 0.79
N ARG A 76 -27.65 38.74 -0.11
CA ARG A 76 -27.95 40.19 -0.23
C ARG A 76 -29.03 40.50 -1.28
N LYS A 77 -29.71 39.50 -1.85
CA LYS A 77 -30.82 39.68 -2.77
C LYS A 77 -32.12 39.18 -2.16
#